data_AF-A0A5N7MWL1-F1
#
_entry.id   AF-A0A5N7MWL1-F1
#
_cell.length_a   1.000
_cell.length_b   1.000
_cell.length_c   1.000
_cell.angle_alpha   90.00
_cell.angle_beta   90.00
_cell.angle_gamma   90.00
#
_symmetry.space_group_name_H-M   'P 1'
#
loop_
_entity.id
_entity.type
_entity.pdbx_description
1 polymer ?
#
loop_
_entity_poly.entity_id
_entity_poly.type
_entity_poly.pdbx_seq_one_letter_code
_entity_poly.pdbx_strand_id
1 'polypeptide(L)'
;MDDAAFNTESVASDQLKSVIERLERVYEEIDGLKAGAKDILAEAKGNGLDPKIIKKCLAIRKKDHSERMEEEAILDLYLQALGITS
;
A
#
# COMPACT_ATOMS: atom_id res chain seq x y z
N MET A 1 35.00 24.20 -33.38
CA MET A 1 34.79 23.43 -32.13
C MET A 1 33.73 24.19 -31.37
N ASP A 2 32.57 23.55 -31.13
CA ASP A 2 31.43 23.95 -30.27
C ASP A 2 30.02 23.62 -30.84
N ASP A 3 29.89 22.54 -31.62
CA ASP A 3 28.58 22.06 -32.14
C ASP A 3 28.10 20.73 -31.50
N ALA A 4 28.75 20.26 -30.43
CA ALA A 4 28.39 19.00 -29.75
C ALA A 4 27.54 19.18 -28.48
N ALA A 5 27.40 20.41 -27.99
CA ALA A 5 26.66 20.72 -26.76
C ALA A 5 25.15 20.96 -26.98
N PHE A 6 24.72 21.22 -28.22
CA PHE A 6 23.36 21.71 -28.51
C PHE A 6 22.24 20.64 -28.49
N ASN A 7 22.55 19.36 -28.30
CA ASN A 7 21.53 18.29 -28.45
C ASN A 7 21.42 17.33 -27.27
N THR A 8 22.37 17.31 -26.36
CA THR A 8 22.39 16.31 -25.26
C THR A 8 21.65 16.82 -24.03
N GLU A 9 21.81 18.10 -23.69
CA GLU A 9 21.13 18.73 -22.55
C GLU A 9 19.61 18.88 -22.79
N SER A 10 19.21 19.19 -24.03
CA SER A 10 17.80 19.29 -24.43
C SER A 10 17.10 17.93 -24.39
N VAL A 11 17.72 16.88 -24.94
CA VAL A 11 17.18 15.51 -24.91
C VAL A 11 17.10 14.98 -23.48
N ALA A 12 18.10 15.25 -22.63
CA ALA A 12 18.07 14.88 -21.22
C ALA A 12 16.95 15.62 -20.45
N SER A 13 16.72 16.90 -20.76
CA SER A 13 15.64 17.70 -20.18
C SER A 13 14.25 17.16 -20.57
N ASP A 14 14.05 16.80 -21.83
CA ASP A 14 12.76 16.30 -22.30
C ASP A 14 12.45 14.88 -21.80
N GLN A 15 13.47 14.03 -21.67
CA GLN A 15 13.33 12.72 -21.01
C GLN A 15 12.94 12.89 -19.53
N LEU A 16 13.56 13.83 -18.82
CA LEU A 16 13.24 14.11 -17.43
C LEU A 16 11.79 14.60 -17.27
N LYS A 17 11.35 15.55 -18.11
CA LYS A 17 9.95 16.03 -18.11
C LYS A 17 8.97 14.87 -18.34
N SER A 18 9.23 14.01 -19.32
CA SER A 18 8.37 12.85 -19.60
C SER A 18 8.31 11.86 -18.44
N VAL A 19 9.40 11.67 -17.68
CA VAL A 19 9.38 10.85 -16.47
C VAL A 19 8.55 11.50 -15.36
N ILE A 20 8.74 12.80 -15.11
CA ILE A 20 8.02 13.54 -14.08
C ILE A 20 6.51 13.53 -14.37
N GLU A 21 6.09 13.90 -15.57
CA GLU A 21 4.67 13.94 -15.95
C GLU A 21 3.98 12.57 -15.78
N ARG A 22 4.66 11.48 -16.11
CA ARG A 22 4.12 10.12 -15.90
C ARG A 22 4.00 9.78 -14.42
N LEU A 23 4.98 10.15 -13.60
CA LEU A 23 4.94 9.93 -12.16
C LEU A 23 3.84 10.77 -11.48
N GLU A 24 3.67 12.03 -11.89
CA GLU A 24 2.62 12.91 -11.36
C GLU A 24 1.22 12.31 -11.60
N ARG A 25 0.96 11.80 -12.81
CA ARG A 25 -0.30 11.10 -13.10
C ARG A 25 -0.51 9.87 -12.22
N VAL A 26 0.53 9.05 -12.04
CA VAL A 26 0.46 7.87 -11.15
C VAL A 26 0.22 8.29 -9.70
N TYR A 27 0.84 9.37 -9.22
CA TYR A 27 0.61 9.86 -7.87
C TYR A 27 -0.79 10.43 -7.67
N GLU A 28 -1.33 11.15 -8.65
CA GLU A 28 -2.72 11.61 -8.64
C GLU A 28 -3.69 10.42 -8.58
N GLU A 29 -3.48 9.37 -9.39
CA GLU A 29 -4.27 8.14 -9.35
C GLU A 29 -4.19 7.46 -7.98
N ILE A 30 -2.98 7.32 -7.41
CA ILE A 30 -2.76 6.75 -6.08
C ILE A 30 -3.52 7.55 -5.01
N ASP A 31 -3.50 8.88 -5.09
CA ASP A 31 -4.19 9.72 -4.12
C ASP A 31 -5.71 9.63 -4.26
N GLY A 32 -6.23 9.52 -5.49
CA GLY A 32 -7.63 9.18 -5.74
C GLY A 32 -8.03 7.83 -5.14
N LEU A 33 -7.21 6.79 -5.32
CA LEU A 33 -7.43 5.46 -4.73
C LEU A 33 -7.40 5.50 -3.19
N LYS A 34 -6.46 6.25 -2.60
CA LYS A 34 -6.41 6.45 -1.14
C LYS A 34 -7.64 7.19 -0.62
N ALA A 35 -8.15 8.18 -1.36
CA ALA A 35 -9.38 8.88 -1.01
C ALA A 35 -10.57 7.91 -1.02
N GLY A 36 -10.76 7.16 -2.10
CA GLY A 36 -11.82 6.14 -2.19
C GLY A 36 -11.73 5.10 -1.06
N ALA A 37 -10.52 4.65 -0.70
CA ALA A 37 -10.34 3.74 0.44
C ALA A 37 -10.74 4.37 1.78
N LYS A 38 -10.53 5.67 1.98
CA LYS A 38 -10.98 6.39 3.18
C LYS A 38 -12.50 6.50 3.22
N ASP A 39 -13.14 6.78 2.10
CA ASP A 39 -14.60 6.89 2.00
C ASP A 39 -15.30 5.57 2.33
N ILE A 40 -14.79 4.45 1.78
CA ILE A 40 -15.29 3.10 2.10
C ILE A 40 -15.17 2.81 3.61
N LEU A 41 -14.05 3.17 4.23
CA LEU A 41 -13.86 2.98 5.67
C LEU A 41 -14.76 3.90 6.51
N ALA A 42 -15.05 5.10 6.03
CA ALA A 42 -15.98 6.02 6.68
C ALA A 42 -17.42 5.51 6.59
N GLU A 43 -17.84 4.99 5.44
CA GLU A 43 -19.13 4.34 5.24
C GLU A 43 -19.28 3.12 6.17
N ALA A 44 -18.28 2.24 6.18
CA ALA A 44 -18.26 1.08 7.06
C ALA A 44 -18.41 1.47 8.54
N LYS A 45 -17.76 2.57 8.97
CA LYS A 45 -17.92 3.13 10.31
C LYS A 45 -19.35 3.62 10.57
N GLY A 46 -19.96 4.31 9.60
CA GLY A 46 -21.36 4.73 9.68
C GLY A 46 -22.34 3.56 9.80
N ASN A 47 -21.99 2.43 9.19
CA ASN A 47 -22.74 1.17 9.25
C ASN A 47 -22.43 0.34 10.52
N GLY A 48 -21.65 0.87 11.47
CA GLY A 48 -21.37 0.22 12.75
C GLY A 48 -20.20 -0.76 12.75
N LEU A 49 -19.41 -0.83 11.69
CA LEU A 49 -18.19 -1.65 11.64
C LEU A 49 -16.98 -0.87 12.18
N ASP A 50 -16.00 -1.56 12.77
CA ASP A 50 -14.74 -0.94 13.21
C ASP A 50 -13.71 -0.91 12.07
N PRO A 51 -13.33 0.28 11.54
CA PRO A 51 -12.31 0.40 10.49
C PRO A 51 -10.94 -0.19 10.87
N LYS A 52 -10.60 -0.22 12.16
CA LYS A 52 -9.34 -0.82 12.64
C LYS A 52 -9.36 -2.33 12.45
N ILE A 53 -10.49 -2.98 12.76
CA ILE A 53 -10.66 -4.43 12.58
C ILE A 53 -10.69 -4.79 11.09
N ILE A 54 -11.37 -3.99 10.25
CA ILE A 54 -11.35 -4.18 8.80
C ILE A 54 -9.92 -4.17 8.24
N LYS A 55 -9.09 -3.20 8.67
CA LYS A 55 -7.68 -3.14 8.26
C LYS A 55 -6.87 -4.36 8.72
N LYS A 56 -7.13 -4.87 9.93
CA LYS A 56 -6.51 -6.13 10.41
C LYS A 56 -6.93 -7.31 9.52
N CYS A 57 -8.21 -7.44 9.19
CA CYS A 57 -8.70 -8.47 8.27
C CYS A 57 -8.04 -8.38 6.89
N LEU A 58 -7.89 -7.18 6.32
CA LEU A 58 -7.18 -6.98 5.06
C LEU A 58 -5.71 -7.39 5.14
N ALA A 59 -5.03 -7.10 6.25
CA ALA A 59 -3.63 -7.50 6.46
C ALA A 59 -3.50 -9.04 6.54
N ILE A 60 -4.38 -9.70 7.31
CA ILE A 60 -4.41 -11.17 7.43
C ILE A 60 -4.67 -11.80 6.06
N ARG A 61 -5.63 -11.27 5.29
CA ARG A 61 -5.98 -11.78 3.95
C ARG A 61 -4.89 -11.59 2.89
N LYS A 62 -3.90 -10.73 3.14
CA LYS A 62 -2.76 -10.52 2.24
C LYS A 62 -1.64 -11.53 2.46
N LYS A 63 -1.59 -12.19 3.63
CA LYS A 63 -0.60 -13.23 3.92
C LYS A 63 -0.92 -14.49 3.14
N ASP A 64 0.12 -15.27 2.82
CA ASP A 64 -0.08 -16.59 2.23
C ASP A 64 -0.81 -17.52 3.23
N HIS A 65 -1.57 -18.47 2.71
CA HIS A 65 -2.33 -19.39 3.57
C HIS A 65 -1.42 -20.20 4.49
N SER A 66 -0.28 -20.70 4.02
CA SER A 66 0.63 -21.50 4.86
C SER A 66 1.29 -20.63 5.92
N GLU A 67 1.73 -19.42 5.55
CA GLU A 67 2.31 -18.45 6.49
C GLU A 67 1.32 -18.10 7.61
N ARG A 68 0.05 -17.83 7.25
CA ARG A 68 -1.01 -17.56 8.23
C ARG A 68 -1.22 -18.72 9.19
N MET A 69 -1.26 -19.95 8.68
CA MET A 69 -1.47 -21.14 9.52
C MET A 69 -0.30 -21.40 10.47
N GLU A 70 0.93 -21.20 10.01
CA GLU A 70 2.13 -21.33 10.84
C GLU A 70 2.15 -20.29 11.96
N GLU A 71 1.90 -19.02 11.63
CA GLU A 71 1.80 -17.95 12.63
C GLU A 71 0.67 -18.19 13.64
N GLU A 72 -0.50 -18.63 13.18
CA GLU A 72 -1.65 -18.95 14.04
C GLU A 72 -1.30 -20.09 15.03
N ALA A 73 -0.61 -21.13 14.57
CA ALA A 73 -0.18 -22.23 15.42
C ALA A 73 0.85 -21.80 16.48
N ILE A 74 1.82 -20.95 16.09
CA ILE A 74 2.81 -20.40 17.02
C ILE A 74 2.15 -19.47 18.04
N LEU A 75 1.23 -18.62 17.59
CA LEU A 75 0.49 -17.71 18.45
C LEU A 75 -0.33 -18.48 19.49
N ASP A 76 -1.06 -19.52 19.06
CA ASP A 76 -1.86 -20.34 19.97
C ASP A 76 -0.97 -21.02 21.03
N LEU A 77 0.17 -21.59 20.62
CA LEU A 77 1.16 -22.16 21.55
C LEU A 77 1.62 -21.14 22.60
N TYR A 78 1.90 -19.90 22.19
CA TYR A 78 2.31 -18.84 23.11
C TYR A 78 1.17 -18.39 24.02
N LEU A 79 -0.05 -18.27 23.52
CA LEU A 79 -1.21 -17.88 24.34
C LEU A 79 -1.55 -18.96 25.37
N GLN A 80 -1.44 -20.24 25.02
CA GLN A 80 -1.57 -21.36 25.96
C GLN A 80 -0.48 -21.32 27.03
N ALA A 81 0.79 -21.10 26.63
CA ALA A 81 1.90 -20.98 27.58
C ALA A 81 1.73 -19.80 28.56
N LEU A 82 1.06 -18.73 28.12
CA LEU A 82 0.74 -17.56 28.94
C LEU A 82 -0.58 -17.68 29.71
N GLY A 83 -1.35 -18.76 29.51
CA GLY A 83 -2.67 -18.96 30.15
C GLY A 83 -3.75 -17.98 29.68
N ILE A 84 -3.61 -17.41 28.47
CA ILE A 84 -4.55 -16.44 27.89
C ILE A 84 -5.69 -17.15 27.15
N THR A 85 -5.43 -18.33 26.58
CA THR A 85 -6.42 -19.21 25.95
C THR A 85 -6.44 -20.56 26.66
N SER A 86 -7.64 -21.10 26.91
CA SER A 86 -7.90 -22.37 27.60
C SER A 86 -8.18 -23.52 26.65
#